data_AF-A0A1Q8ZGX4-F1
#
_entry.id   AF-A0A1Q8ZGX4-F1
#
_cell.length_a   1.000
_cell.length_b   1.000
_cell.length_c   1.000
_cell.angle_alpha   90.00
_cell.angle_beta   90.00
_cell.angle_gamma   90.00
#
_symmetry.space_group_name_H-M   'P 1'
#
loop_
_entity.id
_entity.type
_entity.pdbx_description
1 polymer ?
#
loop_
_entity_poly.entity_id
_entity_poly.type
_entity_poly.pdbx_seq_one_letter_code
_entity_poly.pdbx_strand_id
1 'polypeptide(L)'
;MIDHDRLFKALLSTFFLEFLELFIPELAQTIDPDSIQFLQQEYFAYLTSGYDKVLHLLVSVKQAGVEMTFLVHLDSQSYAEAHFTRRMFIYFARLYQ
;
A
#
# COMPACT_ATOMS: atom_id res chain seq x y z
N MET A 1 -12.31 20.61 2.91
CA MET A 1 -11.24 20.08 2.04
C MET A 1 -11.49 18.59 1.89
N ILE A 2 -11.48 18.05 0.68
CA ILE A 2 -11.75 16.61 0.46
C ILE A 2 -10.55 15.82 0.97
N ASP A 3 -10.80 14.82 1.80
CA ASP A 3 -9.80 13.85 2.26
C ASP A 3 -9.58 12.82 1.15
N HIS A 4 -8.86 13.24 0.10
CA HIS A 4 -8.54 12.40 -1.06
C HIS A 4 -7.82 11.13 -0.65
N ASP A 5 -6.94 11.26 0.33
CA ASP A 5 -6.16 10.21 0.95
C ASP A 5 -7.06 9.08 1.48
N ARG A 6 -8.04 9.40 2.33
CA ARG A 6 -9.01 8.41 2.82
C ARG A 6 -9.84 7.80 1.70
N LEU A 7 -10.24 8.58 0.70
CA LEU A 7 -11.05 8.10 -0.42
C LEU A 7 -10.28 7.13 -1.32
N PHE A 8 -9.01 7.42 -1.62
CA PHE A 8 -8.14 6.52 -2.39
C PHE A 8 -7.87 5.22 -1.63
N LYS A 9 -7.67 5.30 -0.31
CA LYS A 9 -7.55 4.10 0.52
C LYS A 9 -8.80 3.24 0.45
N ALA A 10 -9.99 3.84 0.57
CA ALA A 10 -11.24 3.11 0.43
C ALA A 10 -11.37 2.46 -0.96
N LEU A 11 -11.08 3.22 -2.02
CA LEU A 11 -11.10 2.72 -3.39
C LEU A 11 -10.16 1.51 -3.56
N LEU A 12 -8.90 1.63 -3.14
CA LEU A 12 -7.96 0.53 -3.29
C LEU A 12 -8.30 -0.66 -2.41
N SER A 13 -8.81 -0.46 -1.19
CA SER A 13 -9.26 -1.57 -0.35
C SER A 13 -10.49 -2.28 -0.93
N THR A 14 -11.36 -1.57 -1.64
CA THR A 14 -12.53 -2.17 -2.31
C THR A 14 -12.15 -2.93 -3.58
N PHE A 15 -11.21 -2.41 -4.36
CA PHE A 15 -10.84 -2.94 -5.67
C PHE A 15 -9.38 -3.41 -5.72
N PHE A 16 -8.90 -4.02 -4.64
CA PHE A 16 -7.47 -4.35 -4.52
C PHE A 16 -7.02 -5.37 -5.56
N LEU A 17 -7.80 -6.41 -5.78
CA LEU A 17 -7.46 -7.45 -6.75
C LEU A 17 -7.55 -6.91 -8.17
N GLU A 18 -8.63 -6.19 -8.51
CA GLU A 18 -8.84 -5.59 -9.82
C GLU A 18 -7.76 -4.53 -10.13
N PHE A 19 -7.30 -3.82 -9.11
CA PHE A 19 -6.14 -2.93 -9.24
C PHE A 19 -4.89 -3.72 -9.62
N LEU A 20 -4.59 -4.82 -8.92
CA LEU A 20 -3.44 -5.66 -9.28
C LEU A 20 -3.60 -6.27 -10.67
N GLU A 21 -4.79 -6.71 -11.06
CA GLU A 21 -5.07 -7.22 -12.41
C GLU A 21 -4.78 -6.16 -13.49
N LEU A 22 -5.08 -4.89 -13.20
CA LEU A 22 -4.85 -3.79 -14.14
C LEU A 22 -3.38 -3.37 -14.24
N PHE A 23 -2.65 -3.35 -13.12
CA PHE A 23 -1.31 -2.75 -13.05
C PHE A 23 -0.17 -3.77 -12.95
N ILE A 24 -0.41 -4.95 -12.37
CA ILE A 24 0.58 -6.01 -12.12
C ILE A 24 -0.08 -7.40 -12.34
N PRO A 25 -0.57 -7.69 -13.57
CA PRO A 25 -1.40 -8.87 -13.84
C PRO A 25 -0.71 -10.20 -13.51
N GLU A 26 0.62 -10.26 -13.62
CA GLU A 26 1.39 -11.46 -13.28
C GLU A 26 1.36 -11.74 -11.76
N LEU A 27 1.34 -10.69 -10.94
CA LEU A 27 1.22 -10.83 -9.49
C LEU A 27 -0.21 -11.25 -9.12
N ALA A 28 -1.22 -10.61 -9.71
CA ALA A 28 -2.62 -10.89 -9.44
C ALA A 28 -2.96 -12.39 -9.66
N GLN A 29 -2.45 -12.99 -10.74
CA GLN A 29 -2.64 -14.41 -11.06
C GLN A 29 -2.07 -15.37 -10.01
N THR A 30 -1.19 -14.92 -9.14
CA THR A 30 -0.57 -15.75 -8.09
C THR A 30 -1.32 -15.69 -6.75
N ILE A 31 -2.28 -14.78 -6.60
CA ILE A 31 -2.99 -14.54 -5.34
C ILE A 31 -4.26 -15.40 -5.30
N ASP A 32 -4.50 -16.04 -4.15
CA ASP A 32 -5.79 -16.64 -3.82
C ASP A 32 -6.79 -15.53 -3.42
N PRO A 33 -7.85 -15.25 -4.22
CA PRO A 33 -8.75 -14.13 -3.96
C PRO A 33 -9.45 -14.19 -2.60
N ASP A 34 -9.76 -15.40 -2.12
CA ASP A 34 -10.48 -15.62 -0.86
C ASP A 34 -9.58 -15.42 0.37
N SER A 35 -8.26 -15.29 0.16
CA SER A 35 -7.27 -15.11 1.22
C SER A 35 -6.99 -13.65 1.58
N ILE A 36 -7.52 -12.70 0.82
CA ILE A 36 -7.18 -11.27 0.95
C ILE A 36 -7.72 -10.72 2.28
N GLN A 37 -6.83 -10.26 3.14
CA GLN A 37 -7.18 -9.66 4.43
C GLN A 37 -6.43 -8.35 4.66
N PHE A 38 -7.17 -7.26 4.91
CA PHE A 38 -6.59 -5.97 5.25
C PHE A 38 -6.26 -5.91 6.75
N LEU A 39 -4.99 -5.69 7.07
CA LEU A 39 -4.52 -5.60 8.46
C LEU A 39 -4.65 -4.15 8.99
N GLN A 40 -4.92 -4.00 10.29
CA GLN A 40 -5.03 -2.68 10.91
C GLN A 40 -3.66 -1.97 10.99
N GLN A 41 -3.67 -0.67 10.67
CA GLN A 41 -2.46 0.16 10.49
C GLN A 41 -1.71 0.52 11.78
N GLU A 42 -2.29 0.25 12.95
CA GLU A 42 -1.74 0.65 14.25
C GLU A 42 -0.36 0.01 14.54
N TYR A 43 -0.07 -1.14 13.93
CA TYR A 43 1.22 -1.83 14.06
C TYR A 43 2.41 -1.08 13.44
N PHE A 44 2.18 -0.12 12.52
CA PHE A 44 3.26 0.52 11.74
C PHE A 44 3.49 2.00 12.08
N ALA A 45 2.61 2.64 12.85
CA ALA A 45 2.78 4.04 13.28
C ALA A 45 4.12 4.29 14.00
N TYR A 46 4.69 3.25 14.62
CA TYR A 46 6.01 3.29 15.26
C TYR A 46 7.19 3.30 14.27
N LEU A 47 7.05 2.73 13.07
CA LEU A 47 8.13 2.62 12.07
C LEU A 47 8.28 3.88 11.22
N THR A 48 7.24 4.71 11.14
CA THR A 48 7.19 5.89 10.26
C THR A 48 7.22 7.22 11.02
N SER A 49 7.63 7.24 12.29
CA SER A 49 7.68 8.46 13.11
C SER A 49 8.29 9.65 12.32
N GLY A 50 7.51 10.73 12.19
CA GLY A 50 7.91 11.98 11.54
C GLY A 50 7.25 12.33 10.20
N TYR A 51 6.41 11.48 9.60
CA TYR A 51 5.66 11.83 8.38
C TYR A 51 4.17 11.49 8.52
N ASP A 52 3.36 12.47 8.91
CA ASP A 52 1.92 12.35 9.22
C ASP A 52 1.00 12.04 8.01
N LYS A 53 1.56 11.79 6.83
CA LYS A 53 0.81 11.57 5.59
C LYS A 53 1.25 10.31 4.89
N VAL A 54 0.94 9.16 5.49
CA VAL A 54 1.09 7.93 4.73
C VAL A 54 -0.06 6.97 4.96
N LEU A 55 -0.89 6.81 3.94
CA LEU A 55 -1.89 5.73 3.93
C LEU A 55 -1.18 4.47 3.46
N HIS A 56 -0.63 3.74 4.42
CA HIS A 56 -0.08 2.42 4.19
C HIS A 56 -1.18 1.36 4.28
N LEU A 57 -1.52 0.69 3.19
CA LEU A 57 -2.39 -0.50 3.25
C LEU A 57 -1.51 -1.73 3.51
N LEU A 58 -1.79 -2.46 4.58
CA LEU A 58 -1.24 -3.79 4.82
C LEU A 58 -2.25 -4.83 4.39
N VAL A 59 -1.84 -5.74 3.53
CA VAL A 59 -2.69 -6.79 2.98
C VAL A 59 -2.00 -8.12 3.18
N SER A 60 -2.58 -8.99 3.99
CA SER A 60 -2.18 -10.40 4.02
C SER A 60 -2.89 -11.13 2.88
N VAL A 61 -2.14 -11.94 2.15
CA VAL A 61 -2.65 -12.78 1.07
C VAL A 61 -1.95 -14.13 1.10
N LYS A 62 -2.57 -15.14 0.51
CA LYS A 62 -1.92 -16.38 0.14
C LYS A 62 -1.48 -16.27 -1.32
N GLN A 63 -0.18 -16.13 -1.53
CA GLN A 63 0.44 -16.04 -2.84
C GLN A 63 1.12 -17.37 -3.19
N ALA A 64 0.72 -18.01 -4.28
CA ALA A 64 1.26 -19.30 -4.74
C ALA A 64 1.33 -20.37 -3.62
N GLY A 65 0.35 -20.37 -2.71
CA GLY A 65 0.29 -21.30 -1.58
C GLY A 65 0.96 -20.83 -0.28
N VAL A 66 1.71 -19.73 -0.32
CA VAL A 66 2.47 -19.19 0.82
C VAL A 66 1.79 -17.95 1.37
N GLU A 67 1.65 -17.85 2.69
CA GLU A 67 1.15 -16.64 3.34
C GLU A 67 2.18 -15.52 3.25
N MET A 68 1.76 -14.37 2.72
CA MET A 68 2.60 -13.22 2.41
C MET A 68 1.87 -11.95 2.87
N THR A 69 2.63 -10.96 3.34
CA THR A 69 2.08 -9.63 3.65
C THR A 69 2.64 -8.61 2.69
N PHE A 70 1.74 -7.91 1.99
CA PHE A 70 2.07 -6.79 1.13
C PHE A 70 1.88 -5.48 1.89
N LEU A 71 2.91 -4.64 1.82
CA LEU A 71 2.81 -3.24 2.22
C LEU A 71 2.63 -2.40 0.97
N VAL A 72 1.48 -1.75 0.89
CA VAL A 72 1.11 -0.86 -0.21
C VAL A 72 1.18 0.58 0.27
N HIS A 73 2.10 1.33 -0.30
CA HIS A 73 2.26 2.75 -0.01
C HIS A 73 1.52 3.58 -1.06
N LEU A 74 0.64 4.48 -0.63
CA LEU A 74 -0.11 5.39 -1.48
C LEU A 74 0.20 6.85 -1.13
N ASP A 75 0.54 7.65 -2.14
CA ASP A 75 0.74 9.10 -2.05
C ASP A 75 0.00 9.74 -3.23
N SER A 76 -1.10 10.45 -2.94
CA SER A 76 -1.91 11.13 -3.96
C SER A 76 -1.39 12.56 -4.16
N GLN A 77 -0.70 12.81 -5.28
CA GLN A 77 -0.07 14.10 -5.57
C GLN A 77 -0.64 14.75 -6.83
N SER A 78 -1.06 16.01 -6.71
CA SER A 78 -1.62 16.81 -7.82
C SER A 78 -0.61 17.77 -8.45
N TYR A 79 0.63 17.77 -7.97
CA TYR A 79 1.70 18.64 -8.44
C TYR A 79 3.02 17.86 -8.54
N ALA A 80 3.89 18.30 -9.45
CA ALA A 80 5.24 17.77 -9.54
C ALA A 80 6.06 18.22 -8.33
N GLU A 81 6.70 17.27 -7.65
CA GLU A 81 7.54 17.55 -6.49
C GLU A 81 8.99 17.12 -6.76
N ALA A 82 9.93 18.06 -6.61
CA ALA A 82 11.34 17.88 -7.00
C ALA A 82 12.07 16.73 -6.27
N HIS A 83 11.58 16.34 -5.10
CA HIS A 83 12.22 15.32 -4.26
C HIS A 83 11.37 14.05 -4.07
N PHE A 84 10.35 13.86 -4.90
CA PHE A 84 9.43 12.72 -4.83
C PHE A 84 10.17 11.37 -4.78
N THR A 85 11.07 11.10 -5.75
CA THR A 85 11.83 9.85 -5.81
C THR A 85 12.70 9.62 -4.57
N ARG A 86 13.32 10.68 -4.04
CA ARG A 86 14.13 10.60 -2.82
C ARG A 86 13.26 10.25 -1.62
N ARG A 87 12.06 10.83 -1.50
CA ARG A 87 11.12 10.49 -0.43
C ARG A 87 10.65 9.05 -0.53
N MET A 88 10.27 8.58 -1.73
CA MET A 88 9.86 7.18 -1.95
C MET A 88 10.97 6.20 -1.56
N PHE A 89 12.23 6.51 -1.90
CA PHE A 89 13.38 5.71 -1.46
C PHE A 89 13.54 5.68 0.06
N ILE A 90 13.39 6.81 0.74
CA ILE A 90 13.46 6.87 2.22
C ILE A 90 12.35 6.03 2.85
N TYR A 91 11.14 6.06 2.31
CA TYR A 91 10.04 5.22 2.79
C TYR A 91 10.37 3.74 2.66
N PHE A 92 10.87 3.31 1.49
CA PHE A 92 11.35 1.94 1.31
C PHE A 92 12.46 1.58 2.30
N ALA A 93 13.47 2.45 2.48
CA ALA A 93 14.61 2.17 3.35
C ALA A 93 14.22 2.02 4.82
N ARG A 94 13.21 2.76 5.29
CA ARG A 94 12.70 2.65 6.68
C ARG A 94 12.03 1.33 7.00
N LEU A 95 11.63 0.54 6.00
CA LEU A 95 11.06 -0.80 6.23
C LEU A 95 12.08 -1.79 6.80
N TYR A 96 13.38 -1.49 6.67
CA TYR A 96 14.48 -2.34 7.13
C TYR A 96 15.14 -1.84 8.42
N GLN A 97 14.61 -0.77 9.04
CA GLN A 97 15.05 -0.26 10.33
C GLN A 97 14.20 -0.84 11.45
#